data_AF-A0A951S9F9-F1
#
_entry.id   AF-A0A951S9F9-F1
#
_cell.length_a   1.000
_cell.length_b   1.000
_cell.length_c   1.000
_cell.angle_alpha   90.00
_cell.angle_beta   90.00
_cell.angle_gamma   90.00
#
_symmetry.space_group_name_H-M   'P 1'
#
loop_
_entity.id
_entity.type
_entity.pdbx_description
1 polymer ?
#
loop_
_entity_poly.entity_id
_entity_poly.type
_entity_poly.pdbx_seq_one_letter_code
_entity_poly.pdbx_strand_id
1 'polypeptide(L)'
;MPKKIFSNVLLLLAANLLIKPFWILGIDRTVQNTVGNEAYGQYMVIFNMTLIFTMILDFGINNYTSSFIAKHRHLLSKKFATLFPLKLVFSALYLLLTFFLGLFYGIPKQQLLLLLLIAFNQVLVFFLTFFRANITGLQWFKTEAFLSVLDRTLMIAVAGSLLLLFKKDFTITQFILAQTVSYVGAALIAFIILLKPLQKFYISFDWKMMLVLIRKSWPYALL
;
A
#
# COMPACT_ATOMS: atom_id res chain seq x y z
N MET A 1 6.63 30.62 5.87
CA MET A 1 6.64 29.36 5.09
C MET A 1 7.42 28.21 5.73
N PRO A 2 8.68 28.34 6.23
CA PRO A 2 9.44 27.19 6.74
C PRO A 2 8.85 26.57 8.01
N LYS A 3 8.32 27.39 8.95
CA LYS A 3 7.69 26.90 10.19
C LYS A 3 6.50 25.95 9.96
N LYS A 4 5.68 26.20 8.92
CA LYS A 4 4.50 25.38 8.60
C LYS A 4 4.90 24.06 7.93
N ILE A 5 5.93 24.08 7.08
CA ILE A 5 6.50 22.85 6.49
C ILE A 5 7.14 22.01 7.58
N PHE A 6 7.98 22.60 8.43
CA PHE A 6 8.63 21.91 9.54
C PHE A 6 7.62 21.26 10.49
N SER A 7 6.59 22.00 10.91
CA SER A 7 5.54 21.46 11.79
C SER A 7 4.78 20.30 11.13
N ASN A 8 4.50 20.37 9.83
CA ASN A 8 3.80 19.30 9.12
C ASN A 8 4.68 18.06 8.91
N VAL A 9 5.96 18.23 8.61
CA VAL A 9 6.92 17.12 8.52
C VAL A 9 7.11 16.47 9.90
N LEU A 10 7.22 17.28 10.95
CA LEU A 10 7.30 16.78 12.32
C LEU A 10 6.04 15.98 12.69
N LEU A 11 4.85 16.44 12.30
CA LEU A 11 3.60 15.72 12.52
C LEU A 11 3.60 14.35 11.82
N LEU A 12 4.01 14.31 10.55
CA LEU A 12 4.14 13.07 9.78
C LEU A 12 5.11 12.09 10.46
N LEU A 13 6.30 12.58 10.83
CA LEU A 13 7.32 11.78 11.50
C LEU A 13 6.84 11.26 12.86
N ALA A 14 6.25 12.13 13.69
CA ALA A 14 5.74 11.77 15.01
C ALA A 14 4.63 10.71 14.90
N ALA A 15 3.68 10.87 13.98
CA ALA A 15 2.63 9.88 13.76
C ALA A 15 3.21 8.51 13.39
N ASN A 16 4.17 8.48 12.46
CA ASN A 16 4.82 7.23 12.03
C ASN A 16 5.65 6.59 13.15
N LEU A 17 6.38 7.39 13.91
CA LEU A 17 7.23 6.93 15.01
C LEU A 17 6.41 6.38 16.19
N LEU A 18 5.19 6.85 16.39
CA LEU A 18 4.30 6.33 17.43
C LEU A 18 3.65 5.01 16.98
N ILE A 19 3.07 4.99 15.78
CA ILE A 19 2.17 3.90 15.38
C ILE A 19 2.94 2.67 14.89
N LYS A 20 4.07 2.84 14.17
CA LYS A 20 4.81 1.69 13.62
C LYS A 20 5.44 0.82 14.71
N PRO A 21 6.14 1.35 15.73
CA PRO A 21 6.64 0.53 16.83
C PRO A 21 5.54 -0.13 17.63
N PHE A 22 4.43 0.58 17.88
CA PHE A 22 3.28 -0.01 18.55
C PHE A 22 2.70 -1.19 17.76
N TRP A 23 2.59 -1.06 16.44
CA TRP A 23 2.15 -2.15 15.58
C TRP A 23 3.08 -3.37 15.66
N ILE A 24 4.40 -3.17 15.56
CA ILE A 24 5.39 -4.27 15.62
C ILE A 24 5.37 -4.95 17.00
N LEU A 25 5.53 -4.16 18.07
CA LEU A 25 5.71 -4.70 19.41
C LEU A 25 4.39 -5.19 20.03
N GLY A 26 3.28 -4.52 19.72
CA GLY A 26 1.98 -4.80 20.30
C GLY A 26 1.18 -5.84 19.53
N ILE A 27 1.12 -5.74 18.20
CA ILE A 27 0.28 -6.61 17.37
C ILE A 27 1.10 -7.73 16.76
N ASP A 28 2.12 -7.41 15.97
CA ASP A 28 2.85 -8.39 15.16
C ASP A 28 3.52 -9.46 16.03
N ARG A 29 4.23 -9.04 17.09
CA ARG A 29 4.79 -9.96 18.10
C ARG A 29 3.71 -10.81 18.79
N THR A 30 2.56 -10.23 19.12
CA THR A 30 1.46 -10.97 19.77
C THR A 30 0.86 -12.00 18.83
N VAL A 31 0.71 -11.67 17.55
CA VAL A 31 0.28 -12.62 16.52
C VAL A 31 1.26 -13.78 16.45
N GLN A 32 2.57 -13.51 16.32
CA GLN A 32 3.60 -14.55 16.29
C GLN A 32 3.53 -15.47 17.52
N ASN A 33 3.40 -14.91 18.71
CA ASN A 33 3.26 -15.69 19.95
C ASN A 33 1.98 -16.52 20.02
N THR A 34 0.90 -16.06 19.37
CA THR A 34 -0.41 -16.71 19.42
C THR A 34 -0.53 -17.84 18.39
N VAL A 35 -0.09 -17.61 17.16
CA VAL A 35 -0.17 -18.61 16.07
C VAL A 35 0.99 -19.60 16.07
N GLY A 36 2.06 -19.29 16.81
CA GLY A 36 3.28 -20.10 16.88
C GLY A 36 4.30 -19.76 15.80
N ASN A 37 5.58 -20.07 16.09
CA ASN A 37 6.71 -19.72 15.23
C ASN A 37 6.68 -20.43 13.86
N GLU A 38 6.15 -21.65 13.80
CA GLU A 38 6.10 -22.40 12.54
C GLU A 38 5.13 -21.77 11.55
N ALA A 39 3.87 -21.53 11.96
CA ALA A 39 2.86 -20.91 11.10
C ALA A 39 3.24 -19.47 10.72
N TYR A 40 3.78 -18.70 11.66
CA TYR A 40 4.27 -17.34 11.37
C TYR A 40 5.49 -17.35 10.44
N GLY A 41 6.40 -18.31 10.61
CA GLY A 41 7.57 -18.49 9.74
C GLY A 41 7.18 -18.81 8.30
N GLN A 42 6.21 -19.72 8.09
CA GLN A 42 5.66 -20.00 6.76
C GLN A 42 5.03 -18.75 6.12
N TYR A 43 4.24 -17.99 6.89
CA TYR A 43 3.72 -16.71 6.44
C TYR A 43 4.82 -15.74 6.02
N MET A 44 5.89 -15.62 6.81
CA MET A 44 6.99 -14.71 6.50
C MET A 44 7.76 -15.09 5.23
N VAL A 45 7.95 -16.38 4.96
CA VAL A 45 8.56 -16.84 3.71
C VAL A 45 7.72 -16.39 2.52
N ILE A 46 6.41 -16.63 2.56
CA ILE A 46 5.50 -16.23 1.47
C ILE A 46 5.46 -14.70 1.34
N PHE A 47 5.35 -13.97 2.46
CA PHE A 47 5.35 -12.52 2.48
C PHE A 47 6.62 -11.93 1.85
N ASN A 48 7.80 -12.39 2.23
CA ASN A 48 9.06 -11.95 1.65
C ASN A 48 9.15 -12.28 0.15
N MET A 49 8.64 -13.42 -0.27
CA MET A 49 8.57 -13.74 -1.70
C MET A 49 7.69 -12.73 -2.46
N THR A 50 6.53 -12.37 -1.92
CA THR A 50 5.69 -11.32 -2.53
C THR A 50 6.40 -9.96 -2.58
N LEU A 51 7.21 -9.63 -1.57
CA LEU A 51 7.91 -8.35 -1.49
C LEU A 51 8.91 -8.17 -2.63
N ILE A 52 9.62 -9.22 -3.05
CA ILE A 52 10.63 -9.14 -4.12
C ILE A 52 10.01 -8.60 -5.42
N PHE A 53 8.77 -8.98 -5.72
CA PHE A 53 8.09 -8.58 -6.95
C PHE A 53 7.40 -7.22 -6.86
N THR A 54 7.35 -6.60 -5.68
CA THR A 54 6.73 -5.27 -5.51
C THR A 54 7.45 -4.18 -6.31
N MET A 55 8.70 -4.39 -6.72
CA MET A 55 9.39 -3.50 -7.66
C MET A 55 8.63 -3.33 -8.99
N ILE A 56 7.87 -4.33 -9.40
CA ILE A 56 7.03 -4.30 -10.62
C ILE A 56 5.84 -3.37 -10.43
N LEU A 57 5.33 -3.30 -9.19
CA LEU A 57 4.25 -2.39 -8.84
C LEU A 57 4.76 -0.94 -8.94
N ASP A 58 5.88 -0.61 -8.31
CA ASP A 58 6.36 0.78 -8.24
C ASP A 58 7.66 1.03 -9.04
N PHE A 59 7.49 1.42 -10.31
CA PHE A 59 8.58 1.94 -11.16
C PHE A 59 8.84 3.44 -10.92
N GLY A 60 8.95 3.87 -9.65
CA GLY A 60 9.16 5.29 -9.29
C GLY A 60 7.97 6.22 -9.61
N ILE A 61 6.81 5.64 -9.94
CA ILE A 61 5.62 6.37 -10.38
C ILE A 61 5.10 7.26 -9.24
N ASN A 62 5.18 6.79 -8.00
CA ASN A 62 4.71 7.54 -6.83
C ASN A 62 5.54 8.83 -6.63
N ASN A 63 6.87 8.73 -6.64
CA ASN A 63 7.79 9.86 -6.50
C ASN A 63 7.67 10.87 -7.67
N TYR A 64 7.52 10.36 -8.89
CA TYR A 64 7.24 11.20 -10.06
C TYR A 64 5.88 11.90 -9.97
N THR A 65 4.86 11.23 -9.41
CA THR A 65 3.52 11.78 -9.25
C THR A 65 3.52 12.94 -8.28
N SER A 66 4.07 12.76 -7.08
CA SER A 66 4.14 13.82 -6.06
C SER A 66 4.90 15.05 -6.58
N SER A 67 6.06 14.84 -7.20
CA SER A 67 6.91 15.91 -7.74
C SER A 67 6.24 16.67 -8.90
N PHE A 68 5.58 15.96 -9.81
CA PHE A 68 4.93 16.58 -10.97
C PHE A 68 3.67 17.36 -10.57
N ILE A 69 2.83 16.79 -9.71
CA ILE A 69 1.59 17.43 -9.26
C ILE A 69 1.89 18.67 -8.42
N ALA A 70 2.97 18.67 -7.63
CA ALA A 70 3.42 19.86 -6.92
C ALA A 70 3.71 21.05 -7.85
N LYS A 71 4.23 20.78 -9.06
CA LYS A 71 4.50 21.78 -10.10
C LYS A 71 3.28 22.10 -10.98
N HIS A 72 2.41 21.12 -11.25
CA HIS A 72 1.31 21.22 -12.21
C HIS A 72 -0.02 20.74 -11.60
N ARG A 73 -0.52 21.43 -10.57
CA ARG A 73 -1.73 21.03 -9.84
C ARG A 73 -2.98 20.88 -10.73
N HIS A 74 -3.12 21.73 -11.75
CA HIS A 74 -4.25 21.69 -12.69
C HIS A 74 -4.30 20.43 -13.56
N LEU A 75 -3.18 19.68 -13.68
CA LEU A 75 -3.11 18.44 -14.45
C LEU A 75 -3.40 17.19 -13.61
N LEU A 76 -3.79 17.35 -12.34
CA LEU A 76 -4.05 16.23 -11.43
C LEU A 76 -5.05 15.23 -12.02
N SER A 77 -6.22 15.68 -12.47
CA SER A 77 -7.26 14.80 -12.98
C SER A 77 -6.82 14.06 -14.26
N LYS A 78 -6.16 14.78 -15.18
CA LYS A 78 -5.64 14.18 -16.41
C LYS A 78 -4.55 13.14 -16.12
N LYS A 79 -3.59 13.45 -15.26
CA LYS A 79 -2.50 12.54 -14.92
C LYS A 79 -3.00 11.33 -14.13
N PHE A 80 -3.93 11.54 -13.19
CA PHE A 80 -4.58 10.46 -12.47
C PHE A 80 -5.34 9.51 -13.40
N ALA A 81 -6.12 10.06 -14.33
CA ALA A 81 -6.87 9.30 -15.35
C ALA A 81 -5.99 8.39 -16.21
N THR A 82 -4.74 8.78 -16.47
CA THR A 82 -3.77 7.99 -17.24
C THR A 82 -2.99 7.01 -16.37
N LEU A 83 -2.60 7.39 -15.15
CA LEU A 83 -1.80 6.53 -14.28
C LEU A 83 -2.62 5.46 -13.56
N PHE A 84 -3.89 5.72 -13.26
CA PHE A 84 -4.75 4.77 -12.55
C PHE A 84 -4.92 3.44 -13.32
N PRO A 85 -5.26 3.44 -14.63
CA PRO A 85 -5.31 2.20 -15.41
C PRO A 85 -3.96 1.52 -15.55
N LEU A 86 -2.87 2.29 -15.68
CA LEU A 86 -1.52 1.73 -15.74
C LEU A 86 -1.20 0.95 -14.45
N LYS A 87 -1.59 1.48 -13.29
CA LYS A 87 -1.43 0.78 -12.01
C LYS A 87 -2.27 -0.48 -11.91
N LEU A 88 -3.46 -0.52 -12.50
CA LEU A 88 -4.26 -1.74 -12.59
C LEU A 88 -3.55 -2.81 -13.45
N VAL A 89 -2.97 -2.41 -14.59
CA VAL A 89 -2.19 -3.31 -15.46
C VAL A 89 -0.96 -3.87 -14.70
N PHE A 90 -0.22 -3.01 -14.00
CA PHE A 90 0.93 -3.46 -13.20
C PHE A 90 0.53 -4.38 -12.05
N SER A 91 -0.62 -4.11 -11.41
CA SER A 91 -1.15 -4.98 -10.36
C SER A 91 -1.54 -6.36 -10.90
N ALA A 92 -2.18 -6.42 -12.06
CA ALA A 92 -2.53 -7.69 -12.72
C ALA A 92 -1.27 -8.46 -13.12
N LEU A 93 -0.28 -7.79 -13.72
CA LEU A 93 1.00 -8.40 -14.09
C LEU A 93 1.74 -8.94 -12.85
N TYR A 94 1.81 -8.15 -11.78
CA TYR A 94 2.41 -8.55 -10.52
C TYR A 94 1.72 -9.79 -9.92
N LEU A 95 0.39 -9.83 -9.88
CA LEU A 95 -0.35 -10.97 -9.33
C LEU A 95 -0.12 -12.24 -10.16
N LEU A 96 -0.14 -12.12 -11.49
CA LEU A 96 0.14 -13.25 -12.39
C LEU A 96 1.55 -13.80 -12.18
N LEU A 97 2.56 -12.93 -12.17
CA LEU A 97 3.96 -13.33 -11.98
C LEU A 97 4.17 -13.98 -10.61
N THR A 98 3.62 -13.39 -9.55
CA THR A 98 3.73 -13.93 -8.19
C THR A 98 3.07 -15.30 -8.08
N PHE A 99 1.93 -15.49 -8.74
CA PHE A 99 1.23 -16.78 -8.78
C PHE A 99 2.05 -17.85 -9.51
N PHE A 100 2.53 -17.56 -10.72
CA PHE A 100 3.33 -18.52 -11.49
C PHE A 100 4.62 -18.89 -10.75
N LEU A 101 5.31 -17.92 -10.15
CA LEU A 101 6.54 -18.18 -9.40
C LEU A 101 6.29 -18.98 -8.13
N GLY A 102 5.15 -18.76 -7.45
CA GLY A 102 4.73 -19.62 -6.36
C GLY A 102 4.53 -21.08 -6.77
N LEU A 103 4.00 -21.32 -7.99
CA LEU A 103 3.91 -22.66 -8.55
C LEU A 103 5.28 -23.25 -8.88
N PHE A 104 6.16 -22.49 -9.53
CA PHE A 104 7.52 -22.94 -9.87
C PHE A 104 8.38 -23.25 -8.64
N TYR A 105 8.23 -22.49 -7.56
CA TYR A 105 8.93 -22.72 -6.30
C TYR A 105 8.41 -23.96 -5.53
N GLY A 106 7.29 -24.54 -5.98
CA GLY A 106 6.72 -25.74 -5.37
C GLY A 106 5.90 -25.46 -4.10
N ILE A 107 5.29 -24.28 -3.98
CA ILE A 107 4.44 -23.97 -2.82
C ILE A 107 3.25 -24.93 -2.78
N PRO A 108 2.94 -25.55 -1.62
CA PRO A 108 1.80 -26.44 -1.46
C PRO A 108 0.49 -25.77 -1.89
N LYS A 109 -0.41 -26.53 -2.51
CA LYS A 109 -1.71 -26.01 -2.99
C LYS A 109 -2.51 -25.30 -1.89
N GLN A 110 -2.40 -25.77 -0.65
CA GLN A 110 -3.04 -25.20 0.53
C GLN A 110 -2.54 -23.79 0.85
N GLN A 111 -1.28 -23.49 0.53
CA GLN A 111 -0.63 -22.20 0.79
C GLN A 111 -0.74 -21.23 -0.40
N LEU A 112 -1.13 -21.70 -1.60
CA LEU A 112 -1.36 -20.82 -2.75
C LEU A 112 -2.44 -19.77 -2.50
N LEU A 113 -3.49 -20.12 -1.75
CA LEU A 113 -4.53 -19.17 -1.37
C LEU A 113 -3.96 -18.07 -0.46
N LEU A 114 -3.10 -18.44 0.51
CA LEU A 114 -2.42 -17.47 1.37
C LEU A 114 -1.50 -16.56 0.56
N LEU A 115 -0.75 -17.12 -0.39
CA LEU A 115 0.09 -16.35 -1.31
C LEU A 115 -0.71 -15.31 -2.08
N LEU A 116 -1.85 -15.70 -2.66
CA LEU A 116 -2.70 -14.78 -3.41
C LEU A 116 -3.29 -13.69 -2.52
N LEU A 117 -3.72 -14.01 -1.30
CA LEU A 117 -4.21 -13.01 -0.35
C LEU A 117 -3.11 -12.02 0.06
N ILE A 118 -1.91 -12.50 0.33
CA ILE A 118 -0.77 -11.66 0.70
C ILE A 118 -0.35 -10.79 -0.49
N ALA A 119 -0.28 -11.36 -1.69
CA ALA A 119 0.03 -10.61 -2.90
C ALA A 119 -1.04 -9.53 -3.17
N PHE A 120 -2.32 -9.85 -2.98
CA PHE A 120 -3.40 -8.88 -3.06
C PHE A 120 -3.25 -7.75 -2.02
N ASN A 121 -2.83 -8.07 -0.79
CA ASN A 121 -2.51 -7.05 0.21
C ASN A 121 -1.39 -6.10 -0.26
N GLN A 122 -0.36 -6.60 -0.95
CA GLN A 122 0.68 -5.73 -1.54
C GLN A 122 0.11 -4.79 -2.60
N VAL A 123 -0.83 -5.27 -3.43
CA VAL A 123 -1.53 -4.43 -4.41
C VAL A 123 -2.31 -3.31 -3.70
N LEU A 124 -3.02 -3.62 -2.61
CA LEU A 124 -3.76 -2.61 -1.85
C LEU A 124 -2.83 -1.55 -1.24
N VAL A 125 -1.70 -1.96 -0.67
CA VAL A 125 -0.67 -1.04 -0.14
C VAL A 125 -0.11 -0.16 -1.26
N PHE A 126 0.09 -0.72 -2.45
CA PHE A 126 0.54 0.03 -3.62
C PHE A 126 -0.50 1.06 -4.10
N PHE A 127 -1.79 0.75 -4.05
CA PHE A 127 -2.84 1.73 -4.34
C PHE A 127 -2.94 2.82 -3.27
N LEU A 128 -2.83 2.46 -1.99
CA LEU A 128 -2.82 3.43 -0.90
C LEU A 128 -1.67 4.44 -1.04
N THR A 129 -0.47 3.96 -1.33
CA THR A 129 0.71 4.83 -1.57
C THR A 129 0.54 5.70 -2.81
N PHE A 130 -0.10 5.19 -3.87
CA PHE A 130 -0.45 5.99 -5.04
C PHE A 130 -1.37 7.16 -4.72
N PHE A 131 -2.45 6.91 -3.98
CA PHE A 131 -3.39 7.97 -3.60
C PHE A 131 -2.70 9.02 -2.72
N ARG A 132 -1.87 8.57 -1.77
CA ARG A 132 -1.04 9.45 -0.94
C ARG A 132 -0.06 10.29 -1.75
N ALA A 133 0.56 9.73 -2.80
CA ALA A 133 1.47 10.48 -3.66
C ALA A 133 0.79 11.67 -4.35
N ASN A 134 -0.47 11.50 -4.79
CA ASN A 134 -1.26 12.59 -5.35
C ASN A 134 -1.59 13.67 -4.30
N ILE A 135 -1.96 13.27 -3.08
CA ILE A 135 -2.24 14.18 -1.95
C ILE A 135 -0.97 14.94 -1.52
N THR A 136 0.18 14.26 -1.53
CA THR A 136 1.50 14.87 -1.27
C THR A 136 1.80 15.93 -2.32
N GLY A 137 1.52 15.65 -3.60
CA GLY A 137 1.65 16.62 -4.68
C GLY A 137 0.77 17.86 -4.52
N LEU A 138 -0.41 17.71 -3.91
CA LEU A 138 -1.27 18.84 -3.55
C LEU A 138 -0.77 19.64 -2.33
N GLN A 139 0.30 19.19 -1.68
CA GLN A 139 0.88 19.76 -0.46
C GLN A 139 -0.09 19.73 0.74
N TRP A 140 -1.01 18.76 0.77
CA TRP A 140 -1.94 18.54 1.88
C TRP A 140 -1.28 17.69 2.97
N PHE A 141 -0.20 18.21 3.55
CA PHE A 141 0.68 17.45 4.44
C PHE A 141 -0.02 16.90 5.70
N LYS A 142 -1.04 17.57 6.23
CA LYS A 142 -1.82 17.05 7.38
C LYS A 142 -2.61 15.79 7.00
N THR A 143 -3.24 15.82 5.84
CA THR A 143 -3.99 14.69 5.29
C THR A 143 -3.05 13.54 4.93
N GLU A 144 -1.89 13.86 4.36
CA GLU A 144 -0.85 12.88 4.09
C GLU A 144 -0.37 12.21 5.39
N ALA A 145 -0.08 12.98 6.45
CA ALA A 145 0.32 12.45 7.74
C ALA A 145 -0.74 11.51 8.33
N PHE A 146 -2.02 11.88 8.27
CA PHE A 146 -3.12 11.01 8.70
C PHE A 146 -3.18 9.71 7.88
N LEU A 147 -3.14 9.81 6.55
CA LEU A 147 -3.17 8.64 5.67
C LEU A 147 -1.92 7.75 5.79
N SER A 148 -0.81 8.30 6.25
CA SER A 148 0.45 7.57 6.42
C SER A 148 0.44 6.53 7.53
N VAL A 149 -0.48 6.68 8.47
CA VAL A 149 -0.64 5.78 9.62
C VAL A 149 -1.98 5.08 9.63
N LEU A 150 -2.91 5.47 8.75
CA LEU A 150 -4.29 4.99 8.75
C LEU A 150 -4.39 3.47 8.60
N ASP A 151 -3.62 2.88 7.68
CA ASP A 151 -3.57 1.44 7.47
C ASP A 151 -3.15 0.69 8.73
N ARG A 152 -2.11 1.18 9.42
CA ARG A 152 -1.62 0.57 10.66
C ARG A 152 -2.57 0.78 11.82
N THR A 153 -3.18 1.95 11.95
CA THR A 153 -4.21 2.22 12.97
C THR A 153 -5.41 1.30 12.79
N LEU A 154 -5.93 1.15 11.56
CA LEU A 154 -7.03 0.23 11.26
C LEU A 154 -6.62 -1.21 11.56
N MET A 155 -5.40 -1.60 11.20
CA MET A 155 -4.91 -2.95 11.47
C MET A 155 -4.75 -3.23 12.96
N ILE A 156 -4.29 -2.26 13.74
CA ILE A 156 -4.25 -2.36 15.20
C ILE A 156 -5.67 -2.56 15.76
N ALA A 157 -6.65 -1.80 15.28
CA ALA A 157 -8.03 -1.92 15.75
C ALA A 157 -8.67 -3.27 15.36
N VAL A 158 -8.51 -3.69 14.10
CA VAL A 158 -9.11 -4.92 13.57
C VAL A 158 -8.40 -6.16 14.11
N ALA A 159 -7.08 -6.27 13.95
CA ALA A 159 -6.33 -7.42 14.45
C ALA A 159 -6.30 -7.46 15.97
N GLY A 160 -6.20 -6.31 16.64
CA GLY A 160 -6.27 -6.23 18.10
C GLY A 160 -7.61 -6.70 18.66
N SER A 161 -8.73 -6.31 18.05
CA SER A 161 -10.05 -6.79 18.48
C SER A 161 -10.22 -8.30 18.24
N LEU A 162 -9.75 -8.83 17.11
CA LEU A 162 -9.76 -10.27 16.84
C LEU A 162 -8.89 -11.06 17.84
N LEU A 163 -7.70 -10.56 18.18
CA LEU A 163 -6.82 -11.19 19.17
C LEU A 163 -7.43 -11.21 20.57
N LEU A 164 -8.20 -10.18 20.95
CA LEU A 164 -8.86 -10.12 22.25
C LEU A 164 -10.06 -11.06 22.32
N LEU A 165 -10.86 -11.13 21.25
CA LEU A 165 -12.11 -11.90 21.22
C LEU A 165 -11.89 -13.39 20.92
N PHE A 166 -10.91 -13.72 20.07
CA PHE A 166 -10.73 -15.07 19.52
C PHE A 166 -9.32 -15.62 19.75
N LYS A 167 -8.67 -15.26 20.87
CA LYS A 167 -7.26 -15.59 21.13
C LYS A 167 -6.89 -17.07 20.91
N LYS A 168 -7.77 -18.00 21.29
CA LYS A 168 -7.49 -19.45 21.22
C LYS A 168 -7.60 -20.02 19.81
N ASP A 169 -8.48 -19.47 18.98
CA ASP A 169 -8.75 -19.93 17.61
C ASP A 169 -8.10 -19.00 16.57
N PHE A 170 -7.21 -18.12 17.02
CA PHE A 170 -6.60 -17.12 16.17
C PHE A 170 -5.63 -17.79 15.18
N THR A 171 -5.90 -17.65 13.88
CA THR A 171 -5.09 -18.26 12.82
C THR A 171 -4.39 -17.22 11.97
N ILE A 172 -3.34 -17.64 11.26
CA ILE A 172 -2.61 -16.77 10.34
C ILE A 172 -3.49 -16.24 9.21
N THR A 173 -4.48 -17.03 8.77
CA THR A 173 -5.46 -16.62 7.75
C THR A 173 -6.29 -15.43 8.24
N GLN A 174 -6.75 -15.45 9.49
CA GLN A 174 -7.49 -14.32 10.07
C GLN A 174 -6.62 -13.07 10.19
N PHE A 175 -5.33 -13.22 10.49
CA PHE A 175 -4.40 -12.09 10.48
C PHE A 175 -4.26 -11.48 9.08
N ILE A 176 -4.08 -12.30 8.04
CA ILE A 176 -3.99 -11.84 6.66
C ILE A 176 -5.29 -11.16 6.22
N LEU A 177 -6.45 -11.70 6.59
CA LEU A 177 -7.75 -11.09 6.31
C LEU A 177 -7.94 -9.75 7.05
N ALA A 178 -7.50 -9.66 8.31
CA ALA A 178 -7.50 -8.40 9.06
C ALA A 178 -6.63 -7.34 8.37
N GLN A 179 -5.48 -7.73 7.83
CA GLN A 179 -4.66 -6.86 6.98
C GLN A 179 -5.44 -6.41 5.74
N THR A 180 -6.09 -7.34 5.02
CA THR A 180 -6.88 -7.02 3.82
C THR A 180 -7.97 -5.99 4.13
N VAL A 181 -8.77 -6.22 5.17
CA VAL A 181 -9.84 -5.30 5.57
C VAL A 181 -9.28 -3.91 5.91
N SER A 182 -8.17 -3.85 6.63
CA SER A 182 -7.53 -2.60 7.04
C SER A 182 -6.96 -1.83 5.84
N TYR A 183 -6.30 -2.52 4.91
CA TYR A 183 -5.76 -1.91 3.70
C TYR A 183 -6.86 -1.46 2.74
N VAL A 184 -7.92 -2.25 2.57
CA VAL A 184 -9.11 -1.83 1.80
C VAL A 184 -9.72 -0.58 2.41
N GLY A 185 -9.96 -0.56 3.72
CA GLY A 185 -10.50 0.61 4.42
C GLY A 185 -9.64 1.85 4.24
N ALA A 186 -8.32 1.72 4.42
CA ALA A 186 -7.38 2.83 4.24
C ALA A 186 -7.35 3.33 2.78
N ALA A 187 -7.31 2.43 1.81
CA ALA A 187 -7.31 2.77 0.39
C ALA A 187 -8.61 3.46 -0.03
N LEU A 188 -9.76 2.99 0.45
CA LEU A 188 -11.06 3.61 0.21
C LEU A 188 -11.14 5.03 0.80
N ILE A 189 -10.71 5.21 2.06
CA ILE A 189 -10.68 6.54 2.70
C ILE A 189 -9.76 7.49 1.91
N ALA A 190 -8.56 7.03 1.53
CA ALA A 190 -7.63 7.83 0.73
C ALA A 190 -8.22 8.22 -0.64
N PHE A 191 -8.91 7.28 -1.29
CA PHE A 191 -9.59 7.52 -2.56
C PHE A 191 -10.74 8.52 -2.43
N ILE A 192 -11.60 8.37 -1.42
CA ILE A 192 -12.71 9.31 -1.13
C ILE A 192 -12.18 10.73 -0.93
N ILE A 193 -11.09 10.89 -0.17
CA ILE A 193 -10.45 12.19 0.03
C ILE A 193 -9.95 12.77 -1.29
N LEU A 194 -9.42 11.93 -2.19
CA LEU A 194 -8.90 12.34 -3.49
C LEU A 194 -9.98 12.71 -4.51
N LEU A 195 -11.23 12.25 -4.36
CA LEU A 195 -12.33 12.62 -5.25
C LEU A 195 -12.59 14.13 -5.26
N LYS A 196 -12.46 14.81 -4.11
CA LYS A 196 -12.67 16.26 -3.99
C LYS A 196 -11.74 17.07 -4.91
N PRO A 197 -10.40 16.91 -4.86
CA PRO A 197 -9.50 17.65 -5.75
C PRO A 197 -9.51 17.13 -7.20
N LEU A 198 -9.96 15.90 -7.47
CA LEU A 198 -10.05 15.38 -8.83
C LEU A 198 -11.09 16.12 -9.68
N GLN A 199 -12.16 16.65 -9.09
CA GLN A 199 -13.32 17.31 -9.74
C GLN A 199 -14.09 16.43 -10.75
N LYS A 200 -13.39 15.71 -11.64
CA LYS A 200 -13.90 14.71 -12.57
C LYS A 200 -12.99 13.48 -12.54
N PHE A 201 -13.53 12.35 -12.10
CA PHE A 201 -12.90 11.06 -12.29
C PHE A 201 -13.26 10.52 -13.67
N TYR A 202 -12.26 10.34 -14.52
CA TYR A 202 -12.39 9.65 -15.79
C TYR A 202 -11.17 8.77 -16.00
N ILE A 203 -11.31 7.77 -16.87
CA ILE A 203 -10.23 6.86 -17.24
C ILE A 203 -9.81 7.20 -18.66
N SER A 204 -8.51 7.44 -18.85
CA SER A 204 -7.93 7.66 -20.17
C SER A 204 -6.94 6.54 -20.46
N PHE A 205 -7.27 5.66 -21.41
CA PHE A 205 -6.37 4.61 -21.86
C PHE A 205 -5.58 5.09 -23.07
N ASP A 206 -4.45 5.75 -22.84
CA ASP A 206 -3.51 6.16 -23.88
C ASP A 206 -2.17 5.44 -23.68
N TRP A 207 -1.97 4.36 -24.42
CA TRP A 207 -0.78 3.51 -24.33
C TRP A 207 0.52 4.27 -24.61
N LYS A 208 0.52 5.19 -25.59
CA LYS A 208 1.69 6.00 -25.92
C LYS A 208 2.04 6.91 -24.76
N MET A 209 1.04 7.55 -24.16
CA MET A 209 1.24 8.42 -23.00
C MET A 209 1.72 7.61 -21.78
N MET A 210 1.21 6.41 -21.54
CA MET A 210 1.66 5.52 -20.47
C MET A 210 3.15 5.17 -20.60
N LEU A 211 3.62 4.77 -21.79
CA LEU A 211 5.03 4.47 -22.04
C LEU A 211 5.94 5.68 -21.79
N VAL A 212 5.50 6.87 -22.19
CA VAL A 212 6.23 8.12 -21.89
C VAL A 212 6.29 8.38 -20.39
N LEU A 213 5.20 8.13 -19.64
CA LEU A 213 5.18 8.31 -18.19
C LEU A 213 6.09 7.32 -17.47
N ILE A 214 6.16 6.06 -17.92
CA ILE A 214 7.11 5.06 -17.39
C ILE A 214 8.55 5.55 -17.58
N ARG A 215 8.90 5.98 -18.80
CA ARG A 215 10.25 6.49 -19.10
C ARG A 215 10.61 7.73 -18.26
N LYS A 216 9.64 8.60 -18.01
CA LYS A 216 9.81 9.78 -17.13
C LYS A 216 9.87 9.44 -15.64
N SER A 217 9.32 8.31 -15.23
CA SER A 217 9.35 7.83 -13.85
C SER A 217 10.63 7.05 -13.54
N TRP A 218 11.31 6.51 -14.55
CA TRP A 218 12.56 5.75 -14.40
C TRP A 218 13.64 6.45 -13.56
N PRO A 219 13.96 7.75 -13.76
CA PRO A 219 14.95 8.43 -12.92
C PRO A 219 14.53 8.53 -11.44
N TYR A 220 13.22 8.48 -11.17
CA TYR A 220 12.65 8.52 -9.82
C TYR A 220 12.57 7.13 -9.18
N ALA A 221 12.83 6.05 -9.91
CA ALA A 221 12.92 4.70 -9.35
C ALA A 221 14.25 4.46 -8.62
N LEU A 222 15.27 5.31 -8.88
CA LEU A 222 16.57 5.28 -8.22
C LEU A 222 16.63 6.19 -6.96
N LEU A 223 15.54 6.90 -6.66
CA LEU A 223 15.38 7.83 -5.52
C LEU A 223 14.49 7.19 -4.44
#